data_AF-A0A246GEZ6-F1
#
_entry.id   AF-A0A246GEZ6-F1
#
_cell.length_a   1.000
_cell.length_b   1.000
_cell.length_c   1.000
_cell.angle_alpha   90.00
_cell.angle_beta   90.00
_cell.angle_gamma   90.00
#
_symmetry.space_group_name_H-M   'P 1'
#
loop_
_entity.id
_entity.type
_entity.pdbx_description
1 polymer ?
#
loop_
_entity_poly.entity_id
_entity_poly.type
_entity_poly.pdbx_seq_one_letter_code
_entity_poly.pdbx_strand_id
1 'polypeptide(L)'
;TTLTKVAATYNKYMKELGMNTCWNKAHFFAQARVESGSKLHVKDGENFNYYWEILIEKFGAFQTSEGKQKAKLWGRAIKNRRDPKCVDVTQENQRKIANYAYSPPAEKAKELENTQPNDGWNFRGKGLLQLTGRNAYTYANTYTKKEGADIIANPDLVISDVSIAVLSSMAFWKWKNLNTKANLTKDVVRKICPKVGSDTQVIDESGKSSTNHKEKKKVFDNSTSKVFKIDECKLGKAENVNNSNCICKKNHIDLRATVNWQTQFDPQWGNRNAQNVACWKTAQQILTKSGLGSLSGYPANAIQLAKEIENHTKLSLLSEGLKKGIQYIDSQLESKHPVLIGVNHDLNYRGEKNIDHTSDHFVVVVGRSCDTKGAYYIFYEVGTSHRNLGTSDENKLYILTDKIEGKTAYNSSKTYQVAQVRLNK
;
A
#
# COMPACT_ATOMS: atom_id res chain seq x y z
N THR A 1 -9.19 28.77 -5.88
CA THR A 1 -8.27 28.99 -4.72
C THR A 1 -7.46 27.72 -4.47
N THR A 2 -6.49 27.72 -3.53
CA THR A 2 -5.73 26.52 -3.13
C THR A 2 -6.65 25.35 -2.78
N LEU A 3 -7.68 25.60 -1.95
CA LEU A 3 -8.64 24.56 -1.54
C LEU A 3 -9.44 23.99 -2.73
N THR A 4 -9.77 24.81 -3.74
CA THR A 4 -10.42 24.32 -4.96
C THR A 4 -9.52 23.33 -5.70
N LYS A 5 -8.23 23.64 -5.86
CA LYS A 5 -7.26 22.73 -6.50
C LYS A 5 -7.11 21.44 -5.69
N VAL A 6 -6.98 21.55 -4.37
CA VAL A 6 -6.92 20.39 -3.47
C VAL A 6 -8.12 19.46 -3.66
N ALA A 7 -9.34 20.00 -3.63
CA ALA A 7 -10.55 19.22 -3.80
C ALA A 7 -10.65 18.59 -5.20
N ALA A 8 -10.34 19.36 -6.25
CA ALA A 8 -10.37 18.88 -7.63
C ALA A 8 -9.39 17.73 -7.86
N THR A 9 -8.13 17.88 -7.42
CA THR A 9 -7.11 16.83 -7.54
C THR A 9 -7.47 15.61 -6.72
N TYR A 10 -7.93 15.78 -5.47
CA TYR A 10 -8.35 14.64 -4.64
C TYR A 10 -9.46 13.85 -5.32
N ASN A 11 -10.49 14.54 -5.81
CA ASN A 11 -11.63 13.89 -6.48
C ASN A 11 -11.23 13.19 -7.78
N LYS A 12 -10.29 13.76 -8.54
CA LYS A 12 -9.75 13.16 -9.78
C LYS A 12 -9.10 11.80 -9.51
N TYR A 13 -8.32 11.67 -8.43
CA TYR A 13 -7.48 10.48 -8.19
C TYR A 13 -7.96 9.52 -7.10
N MET A 14 -8.95 9.91 -6.28
CA MET A 14 -9.36 9.10 -5.13
C MET A 14 -9.82 7.68 -5.52
N LYS A 15 -10.37 7.47 -6.72
CA LYS A 15 -10.76 6.13 -7.17
C LYS A 15 -9.53 5.27 -7.50
N GLU A 16 -8.62 5.79 -8.33
CA GLU A 16 -7.37 5.10 -8.73
C GLU A 16 -6.45 4.80 -7.53
N LEU A 17 -6.44 5.69 -6.54
CA LEU A 17 -5.63 5.55 -5.34
C LEU A 17 -6.32 4.76 -4.22
N GLY A 18 -7.55 4.29 -4.42
CA GLY A 18 -8.30 3.53 -3.41
C GLY A 18 -8.69 4.35 -2.18
N MET A 19 -8.87 5.66 -2.35
CA MET A 19 -9.14 6.66 -1.30
C MET A 19 -10.55 7.26 -1.39
N ASN A 20 -11.43 6.68 -2.22
CA ASN A 20 -12.83 7.12 -2.36
C ASN A 20 -13.75 6.56 -1.27
N THR A 21 -13.30 6.59 -0.01
CA THR A 21 -14.14 6.25 1.15
C THR A 21 -14.25 7.48 2.04
N CYS A 22 -15.37 7.60 2.77
CA CYS A 22 -15.53 8.58 3.84
C CYS A 22 -14.34 8.56 4.83
N TRP A 23 -13.85 7.35 5.14
CA TRP A 23 -12.79 7.09 6.12
C TRP A 23 -11.46 7.61 5.62
N ASN A 24 -11.13 7.31 4.36
CA ASN A 24 -9.93 7.86 3.74
C ASN A 24 -9.95 9.37 3.67
N LYS A 25 -11.07 9.97 3.25
CA LYS A 25 -11.22 11.43 3.22
C LYS A 25 -11.02 12.02 4.62
N ALA A 26 -11.69 11.46 5.63
CA ALA A 26 -11.58 11.93 7.00
C ALA A 26 -10.15 11.84 7.55
N HIS A 27 -9.49 10.69 7.41
CA HIS A 27 -8.12 10.49 7.90
C HIS A 27 -7.10 11.32 7.14
N PHE A 28 -7.14 11.31 5.80
CA PHE A 28 -6.20 12.05 4.96
C PHE A 28 -6.24 13.54 5.28
N PHE A 29 -7.43 14.15 5.32
CA PHE A 29 -7.55 15.59 5.59
C PHE A 29 -7.28 15.94 7.05
N ALA A 30 -7.48 15.03 8.01
CA ALA A 30 -7.05 15.27 9.39
C ALA A 30 -5.53 15.37 9.50
N GLN A 31 -4.81 14.49 8.80
CA GLN A 31 -3.35 14.52 8.74
C GLN A 31 -2.87 15.78 8.02
N ALA A 32 -3.39 16.05 6.81
CA ALA A 32 -2.98 17.20 6.00
C ALA A 32 -3.24 18.54 6.70
N ARG A 33 -4.34 18.68 7.44
CA ARG A 33 -4.68 19.91 8.17
C ARG A 33 -3.68 20.23 9.27
N VAL A 34 -3.15 19.23 9.98
CA VAL A 34 -2.15 19.47 11.03
C VAL A 34 -0.77 19.72 10.41
N GLU A 35 -0.40 18.97 9.37
CA GLU A 35 0.90 19.10 8.71
C GLU A 35 1.03 20.42 7.91
N SER A 36 -0.07 20.89 7.31
CA SER A 36 -0.09 22.00 6.34
C SER A 36 -0.99 23.17 6.75
N GLY A 37 -1.50 23.15 7.99
CA GLY A 37 -2.42 24.17 8.50
C GLY A 37 -3.83 24.13 7.87
N SER A 38 -4.74 24.93 8.42
CA SER A 38 -6.17 24.95 8.05
C SER A 38 -6.44 25.33 6.59
N LYS A 39 -5.58 26.17 5.99
CA LYS A 39 -5.66 26.56 4.58
C LYS A 39 -5.07 25.52 3.61
N LEU A 40 -4.52 24.41 4.13
CA LEU A 40 -3.78 23.39 3.36
C LEU A 40 -2.74 24.03 2.44
N HIS A 41 -2.01 25.01 2.97
CA HIS A 41 -0.97 25.68 2.21
C HIS A 41 0.21 24.73 2.06
N VAL A 42 0.79 24.69 0.87
CA VAL A 42 1.99 23.91 0.64
C VAL A 42 3.17 24.72 1.20
N LYS A 43 3.89 24.14 2.16
CA LYS A 43 5.09 24.74 2.76
C LYS A 43 6.29 24.53 1.83
N ASP A 44 7.36 25.31 2.03
CA ASP A 44 8.64 25.22 1.28
C ASP A 44 9.46 23.92 1.53
N GLY A 45 8.83 22.93 2.15
CA GLY A 45 9.44 21.69 2.62
C GLY A 45 10.00 21.78 4.04
N GLU A 46 10.55 20.66 4.49
CA GLU A 46 11.31 20.54 5.73
C GLU A 46 12.48 21.52 5.69
N ASN A 47 12.62 22.30 6.76
CA ASN A 47 13.76 23.19 6.95
C ASN A 47 14.76 22.56 7.93
N PHE A 48 16.03 22.91 7.77
CA PHE A 48 17.12 22.40 8.59
C PHE A 48 17.74 23.51 9.45
N ASN A 49 16.93 24.52 9.80
CA ASN A 49 17.32 25.58 10.70
C ASN A 49 17.25 25.07 12.16
N TYR A 50 18.25 24.31 12.57
CA TYR A 50 18.34 23.71 13.90
C TYR A 50 19.48 24.32 14.70
N TYR A 51 19.28 24.38 16.02
CA TYR A 51 20.39 24.56 16.96
C TYR A 51 21.26 23.30 16.95
N TRP A 52 22.58 23.47 17.01
CA TRP A 52 23.52 22.38 16.72
C TRP A 52 23.35 21.14 17.61
N GLU A 53 23.02 21.30 18.90
CA GLU A 53 22.78 20.13 19.77
C GLU A 53 21.52 19.35 19.35
N ILE A 54 20.49 20.04 18.85
CA ILE A 54 19.27 19.38 18.36
C ILE A 54 19.55 18.55 17.11
N LEU A 55 20.55 18.92 16.29
CA LEU A 55 20.96 18.08 15.16
C LEU A 55 21.48 16.71 15.64
N ILE A 56 22.26 16.70 16.71
CA ILE A 56 22.84 15.49 17.32
C ILE A 56 21.74 14.62 17.94
N GLU A 57 20.76 15.26 18.59
CA GLU A 57 19.60 14.57 19.17
C GLU A 57 18.71 13.92 18.10
N LYS A 58 18.47 14.62 16.97
CA LYS A 58 17.48 14.21 15.97
C LYS A 58 18.01 13.26 14.90
N PHE A 59 19.26 13.40 14.50
CA PHE A 59 19.78 12.75 13.31
C PHE A 59 20.97 11.86 13.66
N GLY A 60 20.80 10.55 13.46
CA GLY A 60 21.84 9.56 13.79
C GLY A 60 23.21 9.86 13.14
N ALA A 61 23.24 10.42 11.93
CA ALA A 61 24.47 10.81 11.26
C ALA A 61 25.32 11.82 12.08
N PHE A 62 24.67 12.69 12.84
CA PHE A 62 25.32 13.71 13.65
C PHE A 62 25.80 13.21 15.03
N GLN A 63 25.54 11.94 15.38
CA GLN A 63 25.98 11.35 16.66
C GLN A 63 27.43 10.87 16.65
N THR A 64 28.04 10.76 15.48
CA THR A 64 29.47 10.43 15.31
C THR A 64 30.36 11.61 15.71
N SER A 65 31.65 11.36 15.97
CA SER A 65 32.61 12.43 16.30
C SER A 65 32.72 13.49 15.19
N GLU A 66 32.74 13.07 13.93
CA GLU A 66 32.74 13.96 12.77
C GLU A 66 31.40 14.71 12.65
N GLY A 67 30.29 13.98 12.86
CA GLY A 67 28.95 14.54 12.83
C GLY A 67 28.76 15.66 13.85
N LYS A 68 29.23 15.49 15.09
CA LYS A 68 29.15 16.53 16.12
C LYS A 68 29.91 17.81 15.74
N GLN A 69 31.08 17.68 15.09
CA GLN A 69 31.84 18.84 14.59
C GLN A 69 31.05 19.56 13.49
N LYS A 70 30.49 18.81 12.54
CA LYS A 70 29.62 19.35 11.48
C LYS A 70 28.35 19.99 12.02
N ALA A 71 27.74 19.43 13.08
CA ALA A 71 26.59 20.02 13.75
C ALA A 71 26.91 21.43 14.24
N LYS A 72 28.03 21.59 14.95
CA LYS A 72 28.49 22.88 15.49
C LYS A 72 28.86 23.87 14.40
N LEU A 73 29.43 23.39 13.29
CA LEU A 73 29.82 24.23 12.16
C LEU A 73 28.62 24.72 11.34
N TRP A 74 27.60 23.88 11.13
CA TRP A 74 26.50 24.19 10.21
C TRP A 74 25.21 24.61 10.92
N GLY A 75 24.96 24.15 12.14
CA GLY A 75 23.78 24.50 12.93
C GLY A 75 23.87 25.90 13.54
N ARG A 76 22.75 26.39 14.08
CA ARG A 76 22.76 27.65 14.84
C ARG A 76 23.63 27.51 16.08
N ALA A 77 24.41 28.54 16.37
CA ALA A 77 25.21 28.63 17.59
C ALA A 77 24.38 28.94 18.85
N ILE A 78 23.24 29.62 18.69
CA ILE A 78 22.39 30.06 19.80
C ILE A 78 21.05 29.32 19.77
N LYS A 79 20.66 28.74 20.92
CA LYS A 79 19.38 28.01 21.09
C LYS A 79 18.18 28.96 21.15
N ASN A 80 18.30 30.07 21.86
CA ASN A 80 17.22 31.05 22.04
C ASN A 80 17.00 31.87 20.76
N ARG A 81 15.87 31.63 20.08
CA ARG A 81 15.47 32.35 18.86
C ARG A 81 15.22 33.85 19.06
N ARG A 82 14.99 34.30 20.29
CA ARG A 82 14.73 35.71 20.61
C ARG A 82 15.99 36.52 20.86
N ASP A 83 17.15 35.85 20.95
CA ASP A 83 18.43 36.54 21.09
C ASP A 83 18.75 37.28 19.78
N PRO A 84 19.01 38.60 19.79
CA PRO A 84 19.36 39.36 18.58
C PRO A 84 20.60 38.85 17.85
N LYS A 85 21.49 38.12 18.53
CA LYS A 85 22.68 37.48 17.94
C LYS A 85 22.38 36.11 17.33
N CYS A 86 21.16 35.58 17.50
CA CYS A 86 20.77 34.31 16.90
C CYS A 86 20.61 34.46 15.39
N VAL A 87 21.57 33.95 14.63
CA VAL A 87 21.53 33.92 13.17
C VAL A 87 20.93 32.59 12.69
N ASP A 88 20.02 32.68 11.72
CA ASP A 88 19.42 31.53 11.06
C ASP A 88 20.46 30.75 10.24
N VAL A 89 20.29 29.43 10.16
CA VAL A 89 21.16 28.61 9.31
C VAL A 89 21.01 29.03 7.85
N THR A 90 22.12 29.36 7.19
CA THR A 90 22.15 29.72 5.76
C THR A 90 21.58 28.59 4.90
N GLN A 91 21.03 28.92 3.73
CA GLN A 91 20.46 27.89 2.85
C GLN A 91 21.50 26.83 2.43
N GLU A 92 22.75 27.24 2.22
CA GLU A 92 23.86 26.33 1.93
C GLU A 92 24.09 25.35 3.09
N ASN A 93 24.13 25.84 4.33
CA ASN A 93 24.30 24.96 5.49
C ASN A 93 23.07 24.07 5.71
N GLN A 94 21.85 24.54 5.43
CA GLN A 94 20.67 23.69 5.47
C GLN A 94 20.76 22.53 4.45
N ARG A 95 21.27 22.79 3.24
CA ARG A 95 21.56 21.74 2.24
C ARG A 95 22.60 20.75 2.75
N LYS A 96 23.70 21.24 3.32
CA LYS A 96 24.76 20.40 3.92
C LYS A 96 24.20 19.52 5.04
N ILE A 97 23.36 20.08 5.91
CA ILE A 97 22.74 19.34 7.01
C ILE A 97 21.80 18.24 6.47
N ALA A 98 20.91 18.59 5.54
CA ALA A 98 19.97 17.62 4.96
C ALA A 98 20.69 16.47 4.26
N ASN A 99 21.71 16.78 3.45
CA ASN A 99 22.51 15.78 2.76
C ASN A 99 23.30 14.92 3.75
N TYR A 100 23.88 15.49 4.80
CA TYR A 100 24.59 14.70 5.81
C TYR A 100 23.65 13.80 6.62
N ALA A 101 22.40 14.23 6.85
CA ALA A 101 21.41 13.44 7.56
C ALA A 101 20.84 12.29 6.70
N TYR A 102 20.59 12.53 5.41
CA TYR A 102 19.75 11.67 4.58
C TYR A 102 20.39 11.14 3.28
N SER A 103 21.54 11.65 2.84
CA SER A 103 22.26 11.12 1.66
C SER A 103 23.33 10.08 2.05
N PRO A 104 23.80 9.23 1.12
CA PRO A 104 24.93 8.36 1.39
C PRO A 104 26.17 9.14 1.88
N PRO A 105 26.95 8.58 2.81
CA PRO A 105 26.86 7.22 3.37
C PRO A 105 25.99 7.10 4.63
N ALA A 106 25.13 8.07 4.97
CA ALA A 106 24.30 8.02 6.16
C ALA A 106 23.40 6.76 6.17
N GLU A 107 23.24 6.11 7.33
CA GLU A 107 22.41 4.90 7.43
C GLU A 107 20.97 5.13 6.99
N LYS A 108 20.43 6.33 7.28
CA LYS A 108 19.09 6.74 6.86
C LYS A 108 18.92 6.78 5.34
N ALA A 109 19.99 6.98 4.58
CA ALA A 109 19.95 6.99 3.12
C ALA A 109 19.50 5.63 2.55
N LYS A 110 19.89 4.53 3.20
CA LYS A 110 19.48 3.17 2.79
C LYS A 110 17.96 2.98 2.92
N GLU A 111 17.37 3.42 4.03
CA GLU A 111 15.92 3.34 4.27
C GLU A 111 15.12 4.20 3.28
N LEU A 112 15.66 5.37 2.91
CA LEU A 112 15.04 6.29 1.97
C LEU A 112 15.35 5.96 0.49
N GLU A 113 16.19 4.96 0.26
CA GLU A 113 16.79 4.60 -1.03
C GLU A 113 17.43 5.81 -1.73
N ASN A 114 17.99 6.73 -0.96
CA ASN A 114 18.77 7.85 -1.45
C ASN A 114 20.13 7.33 -1.93
N THR A 115 20.48 7.62 -3.19
CA THR A 115 21.69 7.08 -3.84
C THR A 115 22.64 8.16 -4.32
N GLN A 116 22.19 9.42 -4.42
CA GLN A 116 23.00 10.54 -4.88
C GLN A 116 23.39 11.47 -3.72
N PRO A 117 24.51 12.22 -3.83
CA PRO A 117 25.00 13.10 -2.77
C PRO A 117 23.99 14.16 -2.31
N ASN A 118 23.13 14.64 -3.21
CA ASN A 118 22.15 15.70 -2.93
C ASN A 118 20.72 15.20 -2.66
N ASP A 119 20.51 13.88 -2.58
CA ASP A 119 19.18 13.31 -2.38
C ASP A 119 18.55 13.71 -1.06
N GLY A 120 19.35 13.89 -0.01
CA GLY A 120 18.86 14.32 1.29
C GLY A 120 18.17 15.68 1.24
N TRP A 121 18.71 16.66 0.52
CA TRP A 121 18.05 17.94 0.31
C TRP A 121 16.92 17.85 -0.73
N ASN A 122 17.18 17.18 -1.86
CA ASN A 122 16.25 17.12 -2.98
C ASN A 122 14.96 16.39 -2.61
N PHE A 123 15.04 15.33 -1.81
CA PHE A 123 13.91 14.51 -1.38
C PHE A 123 13.64 14.62 0.13
N ARG A 124 13.97 15.76 0.75
CA ARG A 124 13.50 16.10 2.10
C ARG A 124 11.97 16.18 2.14
N GLY A 125 11.40 16.19 3.35
CA GLY A 125 9.95 16.23 3.53
C GLY A 125 9.27 17.39 2.80
N LYS A 126 8.36 17.12 1.87
CA LYS A 126 7.60 18.14 1.14
C LYS A 126 6.12 17.78 0.98
N GLY A 127 5.33 18.75 0.51
CA GLY A 127 3.91 18.54 0.22
C GLY A 127 3.06 18.46 1.49
N LEU A 128 1.82 18.00 1.33
CA LEU A 128 0.83 18.05 2.41
C LEU A 128 1.10 17.05 3.54
N LEU A 129 1.78 15.94 3.24
CA LEU A 129 2.03 14.83 4.17
C LEU A 129 3.52 14.47 4.30
N GLN A 130 4.43 15.43 4.09
CA GLN A 130 5.88 15.23 4.28
C GLN A 130 6.43 14.03 3.50
N LEU A 131 6.24 14.05 2.17
CA LEU A 131 6.86 13.08 1.25
C LEU A 131 8.38 13.18 1.36
N THR A 132 9.04 12.08 1.77
CA THR A 132 10.49 12.06 2.07
C THR A 132 11.14 10.80 1.49
N GLY A 133 12.33 10.97 0.89
CA GLY A 133 13.16 9.90 0.36
C GLY A 133 12.90 9.58 -1.11
N ARG A 134 13.95 9.19 -1.83
CA ARG A 134 13.89 8.85 -3.26
C ARG A 134 12.86 7.76 -3.56
N ASN A 135 12.72 6.75 -2.71
CA ASN A 135 11.70 5.70 -2.92
C ASN A 135 10.27 6.25 -2.92
N ALA A 136 9.93 7.13 -1.97
CA ALA A 136 8.61 7.73 -1.88
C ALA A 136 8.33 8.63 -3.08
N TYR A 137 9.30 9.46 -3.48
CA TYR A 137 9.20 10.29 -4.69
C TYR A 137 9.07 9.43 -5.95
N THR A 138 9.79 8.31 -6.04
CA THR A 138 9.74 7.42 -7.21
C THR A 138 8.36 6.81 -7.34
N TYR A 139 7.77 6.34 -6.24
CA TYR A 139 6.40 5.84 -6.23
C TYR A 139 5.40 6.93 -6.62
N ALA A 140 5.51 8.13 -6.02
CA ALA A 140 4.63 9.25 -6.35
C ALA A 140 4.77 9.70 -7.81
N ASN A 141 5.98 9.62 -8.39
CA ASN A 141 6.25 10.00 -9.78
C ASN A 141 5.47 9.15 -10.78
N THR A 142 5.10 7.91 -10.43
CA THR A 142 4.24 7.06 -11.28
C THR A 142 2.85 7.68 -11.54
N TYR A 143 2.41 8.61 -10.68
CA TYR A 143 1.15 9.33 -10.84
C TYR A 143 1.39 10.76 -11.34
N THR A 144 2.34 11.50 -10.77
CA THR A 144 2.57 12.91 -11.15
C THR A 144 3.07 13.06 -12.59
N LYS A 145 3.83 12.08 -13.10
CA LYS A 145 4.30 12.08 -14.48
C LYS A 145 3.15 11.98 -15.49
N LYS A 146 2.01 11.38 -15.11
CA LYS A 146 0.78 11.38 -15.94
C LYS A 146 0.19 12.78 -16.11
N GLU A 147 0.49 13.69 -15.19
CA GLU A 147 0.14 15.11 -15.24
C GLU A 147 1.27 15.98 -15.81
N GLY A 148 2.27 15.37 -16.44
CA GLY A 148 3.42 16.08 -17.02
C GLY A 148 4.45 16.56 -15.98
N ALA A 149 4.34 16.15 -14.71
CA ALA A 149 5.25 16.55 -13.64
C ALA A 149 6.20 15.42 -13.25
N ASP A 150 7.45 15.50 -13.72
CA ASP A 150 8.53 14.59 -13.29
C ASP A 150 9.17 15.10 -12.00
N ILE A 151 8.69 14.58 -10.86
CA ILE A 151 9.14 15.01 -9.52
C ILE A 151 10.46 14.35 -9.10
N ILE A 152 11.02 13.45 -9.91
CA ILE A 152 12.38 12.94 -9.71
C ILE A 152 13.39 13.89 -10.31
N ALA A 153 13.11 14.39 -11.53
CA ALA A 153 13.94 15.41 -12.17
C ALA A 153 13.78 16.78 -11.47
N ASN A 154 12.55 17.17 -11.13
CA ASN A 154 12.21 18.46 -10.56
C ASN A 154 11.44 18.31 -9.23
N PRO A 155 12.11 17.94 -8.12
CA PRO A 155 11.44 17.59 -6.86
C PRO A 155 10.77 18.75 -6.14
N ASP A 156 11.07 19.99 -6.52
CA ASP A 156 10.42 21.18 -5.96
C ASP A 156 9.03 21.45 -6.57
N LEU A 157 8.63 20.70 -7.62
CA LEU A 157 7.23 20.70 -8.09
C LEU A 157 6.24 20.30 -6.99
N VAL A 158 6.69 19.50 -6.01
CA VAL A 158 5.88 19.11 -4.84
C VAL A 158 5.57 20.29 -3.91
N ILE A 159 6.30 21.41 -4.02
CA ILE A 159 6.04 22.64 -3.25
C ILE A 159 5.51 23.80 -4.10
N SER A 160 5.87 23.87 -5.38
CA SER A 160 5.44 24.97 -6.26
C SER A 160 4.10 24.73 -6.96
N ASP A 161 3.66 23.48 -7.14
CA ASP A 161 2.36 23.15 -7.72
C ASP A 161 1.44 22.43 -6.71
N VAL A 162 0.34 23.09 -6.37
CA VAL A 162 -0.67 22.58 -5.42
C VAL A 162 -1.26 21.24 -5.86
N SER A 163 -1.54 21.05 -7.15
CA SER A 163 -2.09 19.80 -7.68
C SER A 163 -1.07 18.67 -7.52
N ILE A 164 0.21 18.93 -7.80
CA ILE A 164 1.29 17.95 -7.64
C ILE A 164 1.56 17.66 -6.16
N ALA A 165 1.48 18.67 -5.28
CA ALA A 165 1.58 18.49 -3.84
C ALA A 165 0.49 17.56 -3.29
N VAL A 166 -0.75 17.72 -3.76
CA VAL A 166 -1.90 16.88 -3.36
C VAL A 166 -1.75 15.47 -3.91
N LEU A 167 -1.48 15.33 -5.21
CA LEU A 167 -1.36 14.02 -5.87
C LEU A 167 -0.21 13.20 -5.27
N SER A 168 0.95 13.81 -5.06
CA SER A 168 2.09 13.13 -4.44
C SER A 168 1.80 12.72 -2.99
N SER A 169 1.05 13.52 -2.23
CA SER A 169 0.61 13.17 -0.87
C SER A 169 -0.40 12.02 -0.85
N MET A 170 -1.31 11.96 -1.82
CA MET A 170 -2.23 10.83 -1.98
C MET A 170 -1.50 9.55 -2.41
N ALA A 171 -0.51 9.67 -3.31
CA ALA A 171 0.34 8.54 -3.69
C ALA A 171 1.15 8.03 -2.49
N PHE A 172 1.69 8.90 -1.65
CA PHE A 172 2.31 8.53 -0.38
C PHE A 172 1.34 7.78 0.55
N TRP A 173 0.09 8.24 0.66
CA TRP A 173 -0.94 7.56 1.45
C TRP A 173 -1.15 6.11 0.99
N LYS A 174 -1.26 5.89 -0.33
CA LYS A 174 -1.35 4.55 -0.93
C LYS A 174 -0.08 3.73 -0.71
N TRP A 175 1.10 4.33 -0.92
CA TRP A 175 2.39 3.67 -0.72
C TRP A 175 2.57 3.14 0.71
N LYS A 176 2.13 3.91 1.71
CA LYS A 176 2.14 3.50 3.12
C LYS A 176 1.00 2.53 3.49
N ASN A 177 0.21 2.09 2.52
CA ASN A 177 -0.97 1.23 2.69
C ASN A 177 -2.01 1.85 3.63
N LEU A 178 -2.08 3.19 3.70
CA LEU A 178 -3.06 3.89 4.52
C LEU A 178 -4.43 3.94 3.85
N ASN A 179 -4.48 3.83 2.52
CA ASN A 179 -5.72 3.71 1.74
C ASN A 179 -6.60 2.54 2.22
N THR A 180 -6.00 1.46 2.72
CA THR A 180 -6.71 0.33 3.32
C THR A 180 -6.85 0.49 4.83
N LYS A 181 -5.76 0.79 5.55
CA LYS A 181 -5.73 0.87 7.03
C LYS A 181 -6.65 1.94 7.62
N ALA A 182 -6.92 3.01 6.89
CA ALA A 182 -7.80 4.10 7.33
C ALA A 182 -9.27 3.68 7.42
N ASN A 183 -9.66 2.66 6.66
CA ASN A 183 -11.05 2.20 6.63
C ASN A 183 -11.46 1.55 7.95
N LEU A 184 -12.66 1.91 8.43
CA LEU A 184 -13.28 1.32 9.62
C LEU A 184 -12.47 1.46 10.91
N THR A 185 -11.60 2.48 11.01
CA THR A 185 -10.84 2.73 12.23
C THR A 185 -10.96 4.16 12.71
N LYS A 186 -11.25 4.33 14.00
CA LYS A 186 -11.13 5.60 14.73
C LYS A 186 -9.78 5.72 15.46
N ASP A 187 -8.89 4.74 15.31
CA ASP A 187 -7.58 4.69 15.98
C ASP A 187 -6.51 5.47 15.20
N VAL A 188 -6.66 6.79 15.20
CA VAL A 188 -5.79 7.71 14.46
C VAL A 188 -4.34 7.62 14.95
N VAL A 189 -4.13 7.56 16.27
CA VAL A 189 -2.80 7.67 16.90
C VAL A 189 -1.96 6.42 16.69
N ARG A 190 -2.52 5.21 16.82
CA ARG A 190 -1.71 3.99 16.71
C ARG A 190 -1.67 3.41 15.30
N LYS A 191 -2.74 3.56 14.51
CA LYS A 191 -2.81 2.93 13.18
C LYS A 191 -2.42 3.85 12.01
N ILE A 192 -2.62 5.16 12.15
CA ILE A 192 -2.49 6.11 11.04
C ILE A 192 -1.24 6.99 11.20
N CYS A 193 -1.15 7.75 12.29
CA CYS A 193 -0.10 8.75 12.47
C CYS A 193 1.33 8.21 12.32
N PRO A 194 1.71 7.02 12.88
CA PRO A 194 3.08 6.52 12.80
C PRO A 194 3.53 6.16 11.38
N LYS A 195 2.59 6.05 10.43
CA LYS A 195 2.90 5.82 9.01
C LYS A 195 3.06 7.12 8.22
N VAL A 196 2.53 8.23 8.73
CA VAL A 196 2.69 9.57 8.15
C VAL A 196 3.98 10.22 8.65
N GLY A 197 4.26 10.15 9.95
CA GLY A 197 5.47 10.73 10.52
C GLY A 197 5.57 10.56 12.04
N SER A 198 6.71 10.94 12.59
CA SER A 198 6.98 10.85 14.04
C SER A 198 6.06 11.76 14.86
N ASP A 199 5.86 11.39 16.12
CA ASP A 199 5.15 12.24 17.08
C ASP A 199 6.07 13.35 17.55
N THR A 200 5.64 14.60 17.40
CA THR A 200 6.44 15.79 17.72
C THR A 200 5.66 16.77 18.57
N GLN A 201 6.35 17.46 19.47
CA GLN A 201 5.79 18.52 20.30
C GLN A 201 5.29 19.67 19.43
N VAL A 202 4.05 20.10 19.67
CA VAL A 202 3.40 21.25 19.02
C VAL A 202 2.66 22.07 20.06
N ILE A 203 2.28 23.29 19.69
CA ILE A 203 1.36 24.11 20.46
C ILE A 203 -0.02 23.99 19.83
N ASP A 204 -1.04 23.70 20.64
CA ASP A 204 -2.42 23.61 20.16
C ASP A 204 -3.04 24.99 19.91
N GLU A 205 -4.26 25.03 19.36
CA GLU A 205 -4.97 26.27 19.05
C GLU A 205 -5.25 27.15 20.28
N SER A 206 -5.19 26.58 21.50
CA SER A 206 -5.37 27.29 22.78
C SER A 206 -4.06 27.77 23.40
N GLY A 207 -2.93 27.56 22.74
CA GLY A 207 -1.60 27.95 23.23
C GLY A 207 -0.96 26.94 24.20
N LYS A 208 -1.54 25.74 24.36
CA LYS A 208 -1.02 24.71 25.28
C LYS A 208 -0.12 23.71 24.56
N SER A 209 0.83 23.13 25.30
CA SER A 209 1.68 22.03 24.79
C SER A 209 0.85 20.80 24.45
N SER A 210 1.09 20.24 23.27
CA SER A 210 0.47 19.03 22.76
C SER A 210 1.45 18.27 21.86
N THR A 211 0.96 17.26 21.13
CA THR A 211 1.73 16.57 20.10
C THR A 211 0.97 16.53 18.77
N ASN A 212 1.68 16.49 17.65
CA ASN A 212 1.04 16.47 16.34
C ASN A 212 0.09 15.27 16.19
N HIS A 213 0.39 14.09 16.75
CA HIS A 213 -0.53 12.94 16.71
C HIS A 213 -1.82 13.19 17.48
N LYS A 214 -1.74 13.84 18.66
CA LYS A 214 -2.93 14.23 19.45
C LYS A 214 -3.78 15.23 18.68
N GLU A 215 -3.18 16.25 18.09
CA GLU A 215 -3.92 17.24 17.30
C GLU A 215 -4.57 16.62 16.06
N LYS A 216 -3.91 15.69 15.38
CA LYS A 216 -4.50 14.93 14.26
C LYS A 216 -5.72 14.13 14.67
N LYS A 217 -5.68 13.49 15.84
CA LYS A 217 -6.82 12.78 16.41
C LYS A 217 -7.97 13.75 16.71
N LYS A 218 -7.70 14.89 17.35
CA LYS A 218 -8.71 15.93 17.63
C LYS A 218 -9.37 16.43 16.34
N VAL A 219 -8.59 16.74 15.30
CA VAL A 219 -9.12 17.16 14.00
C VAL A 219 -9.99 16.08 13.38
N PHE A 220 -9.57 14.82 13.46
CA PHE A 220 -10.38 13.70 12.99
C PHE A 220 -11.71 13.61 13.74
N ASP A 221 -11.68 13.48 15.07
CA ASP A 221 -12.86 13.27 15.90
C ASP A 221 -13.85 14.45 15.83
N ASN A 222 -13.32 15.68 15.85
CA ASN A 222 -14.17 16.86 16.02
C ASN A 222 -14.59 17.50 14.70
N SER A 223 -13.87 17.24 13.61
CA SER A 223 -14.08 17.92 12.33
C SER A 223 -14.22 16.96 11.16
N THR A 224 -13.15 16.32 10.69
CA THR A 224 -13.18 15.63 9.38
C THR A 224 -14.05 14.39 9.37
N SER A 225 -14.13 13.64 10.49
CA SER A 225 -15.05 12.50 10.62
C SER A 225 -16.52 12.89 10.43
N LYS A 226 -16.91 14.05 10.97
CA LYS A 226 -18.27 14.60 10.87
C LYS A 226 -18.54 15.13 9.46
N VAL A 227 -17.61 15.92 8.92
CA VAL A 227 -17.72 16.49 7.56
C VAL A 227 -17.87 15.39 6.50
N PHE A 228 -17.09 14.31 6.62
CA PHE A 228 -17.17 13.18 5.68
C PHE A 228 -18.13 12.08 6.13
N LYS A 229 -18.90 12.31 7.20
CA LYS A 229 -19.98 11.45 7.69
C LYS A 229 -19.58 9.98 7.82
N ILE A 230 -18.48 9.72 8.54
CA ILE A 230 -17.93 8.35 8.65
C ILE A 230 -18.91 7.35 9.28
N ASP A 231 -19.82 7.81 10.14
CA ASP A 231 -20.82 6.95 10.81
C ASP A 231 -21.99 6.57 9.86
N GLU A 232 -22.27 7.40 8.84
CA GLU A 232 -23.22 7.12 7.75
C GLU A 232 -22.57 6.30 6.62
N CYS A 233 -21.28 6.00 6.73
CA CYS A 233 -20.53 5.42 5.64
C CYS A 233 -20.85 3.95 5.42
N LYS A 234 -21.11 3.61 4.16
CA LYS A 234 -21.56 2.28 3.71
C LYS A 234 -20.45 1.24 3.58
N LEU A 235 -19.23 1.60 3.97
CA LEU A 235 -18.09 0.68 3.92
C LEU A 235 -18.24 -0.37 5.03
N GLY A 236 -18.18 -1.67 4.70
CA GLY A 236 -18.26 -2.76 5.68
C GLY A 236 -19.64 -3.05 6.28
N LYS A 237 -20.63 -2.17 6.06
CA LYS A 237 -22.04 -2.57 6.19
C LYS A 237 -22.34 -3.41 4.96
N ALA A 238 -22.75 -4.65 5.16
CA ALA A 238 -23.41 -5.41 4.11
C ALA A 238 -24.72 -4.68 3.80
N GLU A 239 -24.65 -3.62 3.00
CA GLU A 239 -25.80 -3.26 2.24
C GLU A 239 -26.04 -4.45 1.32
N ASN A 240 -27.21 -5.07 1.49
CA ASN A 240 -27.90 -5.71 0.39
C ASN A 240 -28.13 -4.63 -0.68
N VAL A 241 -27.06 -4.18 -1.34
CA VAL A 241 -27.18 -3.55 -2.63
C VAL A 241 -27.54 -4.73 -3.53
N ASN A 242 -28.83 -4.93 -3.73
CA ASN A 242 -29.29 -5.54 -4.97
C ASN A 242 -28.71 -4.67 -6.08
N ASN A 243 -27.50 -5.01 -6.52
CA ASN A 243 -26.74 -4.26 -7.49
C ASN A 243 -27.26 -4.68 -8.85
N SER A 244 -28.49 -4.27 -9.15
CA SER A 244 -29.16 -4.46 -10.43
C SER A 244 -28.38 -3.85 -11.60
N ASN A 245 -27.40 -2.99 -11.31
CA ASN A 245 -26.50 -2.37 -12.28
C ASN A 245 -25.02 -2.83 -12.19
N CYS A 246 -24.66 -3.79 -11.33
CA CYS A 246 -23.32 -4.42 -11.43
C CYS A 246 -23.30 -5.34 -12.63
N ILE A 247 -22.27 -5.24 -13.48
CA ILE A 247 -22.00 -6.24 -14.54
C ILE A 247 -21.95 -7.65 -13.93
N CYS A 248 -21.42 -7.78 -12.72
CA CYS A 248 -21.30 -9.02 -11.99
C CYS A 248 -22.57 -9.53 -11.28
N LYS A 249 -23.59 -8.67 -11.11
CA LYS A 249 -24.81 -8.94 -10.33
C LYS A 249 -24.57 -9.50 -8.91
N LYS A 250 -23.37 -9.32 -8.34
CA LYS A 250 -22.97 -9.82 -7.01
C LYS A 250 -22.30 -8.74 -6.18
N ASN A 251 -22.29 -8.91 -4.86
CA ASN A 251 -21.57 -8.00 -3.96
C ASN A 251 -20.07 -8.12 -4.16
N HIS A 252 -19.35 -6.99 -4.26
CA HIS A 252 -17.89 -7.01 -4.28
C HIS A 252 -17.36 -7.33 -2.89
N ILE A 253 -16.35 -8.19 -2.82
CA ILE A 253 -15.76 -8.67 -1.57
C ILE A 253 -14.25 -8.56 -1.70
N ASP A 254 -13.60 -7.96 -0.71
CA ASP A 254 -12.14 -7.87 -0.62
C ASP A 254 -11.69 -8.21 0.80
N LEU A 255 -11.10 -9.39 0.96
CA LEU A 255 -10.66 -9.93 2.25
C LEU A 255 -9.22 -9.55 2.58
N ARG A 256 -8.52 -8.76 1.75
CA ARG A 256 -7.08 -8.43 1.96
C ARG A 256 -6.81 -7.62 3.22
N ALA A 257 -7.84 -7.01 3.81
CA ALA A 257 -7.76 -6.35 5.11
C ALA A 257 -7.70 -7.33 6.29
N THR A 258 -8.22 -8.54 6.13
CA THR A 258 -8.32 -9.57 7.19
C THR A 258 -7.48 -10.81 6.91
N VAL A 259 -7.20 -11.12 5.64
CA VAL A 259 -6.39 -12.25 5.19
C VAL A 259 -4.97 -11.77 4.91
N ASN A 260 -4.00 -12.22 5.70
CA ASN A 260 -2.61 -11.85 5.54
C ASN A 260 -1.93 -12.63 4.41
N TRP A 261 -1.21 -11.93 3.55
CA TRP A 261 -0.41 -12.53 2.48
C TRP A 261 0.87 -13.18 3.02
N GLN A 262 1.34 -14.23 2.34
CA GLN A 262 2.61 -14.90 2.61
C GLN A 262 3.28 -15.36 1.30
N THR A 263 4.62 -15.36 1.28
CA THR A 263 5.44 -15.83 0.15
C THR A 263 5.86 -17.30 0.32
N GLN A 264 6.00 -18.02 -0.79
CA GLN A 264 6.59 -19.36 -0.79
C GLN A 264 8.11 -19.36 -0.58
N PHE A 265 8.76 -18.19 -0.66
CA PHE A 265 10.19 -18.01 -0.41
C PHE A 265 10.50 -17.67 1.05
N ASP A 266 9.55 -17.89 1.96
CA ASP A 266 9.77 -17.75 3.38
C ASP A 266 10.80 -18.80 3.86
N PRO A 267 11.82 -18.42 4.66
CA PRO A 267 12.82 -19.34 5.20
C PRO A 267 12.23 -20.54 5.94
N GLN A 268 11.00 -20.44 6.48
CA GLN A 268 10.34 -21.56 7.14
C GLN A 268 10.13 -22.79 6.22
N TRP A 269 10.14 -22.61 4.90
CA TRP A 269 9.97 -23.68 3.94
C TRP A 269 11.27 -24.41 3.59
N GLY A 270 12.40 -23.99 4.17
CA GLY A 270 13.72 -24.57 3.96
C GLY A 270 14.51 -23.86 2.87
N ASN A 271 15.38 -24.62 2.19
CA ASN A 271 16.25 -24.07 1.15
C ASN A 271 15.48 -23.68 -0.12
N ARG A 272 16.19 -23.07 -1.08
CA ARG A 272 15.58 -22.57 -2.33
C ARG A 272 14.84 -23.64 -3.13
N ASN A 273 15.33 -24.88 -3.14
CA ASN A 273 14.67 -25.98 -3.84
C ASN A 273 13.33 -26.34 -3.21
N ALA A 274 13.26 -26.39 -1.87
CA ALA A 274 12.02 -26.61 -1.15
C ALA A 274 11.04 -25.44 -1.34
N GLN A 275 11.55 -24.20 -1.30
CA GLN A 275 10.76 -22.99 -1.54
C GLN A 275 10.17 -22.94 -2.95
N ASN A 276 10.89 -23.38 -3.98
CA ASN A 276 10.43 -23.36 -5.37
C ASN A 276 9.16 -24.22 -5.61
N VAL A 277 8.87 -25.18 -4.73
CA VAL A 277 7.68 -26.04 -4.79
C VAL A 277 6.74 -25.85 -3.60
N ALA A 278 6.90 -24.77 -2.83
CA ALA A 278 6.15 -24.53 -1.60
C ALA A 278 4.83 -23.75 -1.79
N CYS A 279 4.39 -23.52 -3.04
CA CYS A 279 3.17 -22.75 -3.34
C CYS A 279 1.94 -23.28 -2.60
N TRP A 280 1.67 -24.59 -2.65
CA TRP A 280 0.55 -25.20 -1.95
C TRP A 280 0.64 -25.04 -0.43
N LYS A 281 1.80 -25.34 0.17
CA LYS A 281 2.01 -25.22 1.63
C LYS A 281 1.78 -23.78 2.11
N THR A 282 2.25 -22.82 1.31
CA THR A 282 2.07 -21.39 1.59
C THR A 282 0.61 -20.99 1.50
N ALA A 283 -0.08 -21.41 0.44
CA ALA A 283 -1.50 -21.14 0.26
C ALA A 283 -2.35 -21.76 1.40
N GLN A 284 -2.05 -22.99 1.80
CA GLN A 284 -2.72 -23.65 2.93
C GLN A 284 -2.46 -22.93 4.26
N GLN A 285 -1.24 -22.41 4.46
CA GLN A 285 -0.93 -21.63 5.66
C GLN A 285 -1.71 -20.30 5.72
N ILE A 286 -1.96 -19.66 4.57
CA ILE A 286 -2.82 -18.47 4.51
C ILE A 286 -4.25 -18.82 4.96
N LEU A 287 -4.79 -19.95 4.51
CA LEU A 287 -6.12 -20.41 4.94
C LEU A 287 -6.18 -20.63 6.45
N THR A 288 -5.24 -21.41 7.00
CA THR A 288 -5.23 -21.74 8.44
C THR A 288 -4.99 -20.51 9.33
N LYS A 289 -4.09 -19.58 8.93
CA LYS A 289 -3.91 -18.28 9.60
C LYS A 289 -5.15 -17.38 9.51
N SER A 290 -6.09 -17.68 8.61
CA SER A 290 -7.38 -16.99 8.50
C SER A 290 -8.50 -17.66 9.32
N GLY A 291 -8.17 -18.66 10.14
CA GLY A 291 -9.10 -19.35 11.04
C GLY A 291 -9.77 -20.60 10.46
N LEU A 292 -9.37 -21.04 9.26
CA LEU A 292 -9.89 -22.26 8.63
C LEU A 292 -9.20 -23.51 9.18
N GLY A 293 -9.90 -24.66 9.15
CA GLY A 293 -9.38 -25.93 9.66
C GLY A 293 -8.12 -26.39 8.91
N SER A 294 -7.28 -27.18 9.58
CA SER A 294 -5.98 -27.65 9.06
C SER A 294 -6.08 -28.45 7.76
N LEU A 295 -7.24 -29.05 7.49
CA LEU A 295 -7.54 -29.82 6.28
C LEU A 295 -8.06 -28.94 5.11
N SER A 296 -8.21 -27.64 5.31
CA SER A 296 -8.60 -26.72 4.24
C SER A 296 -7.55 -26.66 3.14
N GLY A 297 -7.97 -26.72 1.87
CA GLY A 297 -7.06 -26.65 0.73
C GLY A 297 -6.41 -27.99 0.32
N TYR A 298 -6.75 -29.09 1.00
CA TYR A 298 -6.32 -30.43 0.62
C TYR A 298 -7.02 -30.93 -0.66
N PRO A 299 -6.44 -31.90 -1.39
CA PRO A 299 -6.99 -32.40 -2.66
C PRO A 299 -8.31 -33.16 -2.54
N ALA A 300 -8.65 -33.64 -1.34
CA ALA A 300 -9.84 -34.44 -1.14
C ALA A 300 -11.10 -33.66 -1.54
N ASN A 301 -11.90 -34.23 -2.45
CA ASN A 301 -13.14 -33.65 -2.99
C ASN A 301 -12.95 -32.30 -3.69
N ALA A 302 -11.76 -32.01 -4.19
CA ALA A 302 -11.50 -30.81 -4.95
C ALA A 302 -12.38 -30.76 -6.23
N ILE A 303 -12.88 -29.58 -6.56
CA ILE A 303 -13.73 -29.38 -7.74
C ILE A 303 -12.80 -29.16 -8.93
N GLN A 304 -12.82 -30.07 -9.89
CA GLN A 304 -12.02 -29.93 -11.12
C GLN A 304 -12.75 -29.06 -12.15
N LEU A 305 -12.10 -28.04 -12.67
CA LEU A 305 -12.62 -27.09 -13.66
C LEU A 305 -12.03 -27.31 -15.06
N ALA A 306 -10.79 -27.77 -15.12
CA ALA A 306 -10.13 -28.10 -16.38
C ALA A 306 -9.14 -29.26 -16.17
N LYS A 307 -8.91 -30.05 -17.20
CA LYS A 307 -7.88 -31.09 -17.22
C LYS A 307 -6.98 -30.93 -18.42
N GLU A 308 -5.69 -31.13 -18.26
CA GLU A 308 -4.81 -31.24 -19.43
C GLU A 308 -5.19 -32.47 -20.25
N ILE A 309 -5.25 -32.34 -21.59
CA ILE A 309 -5.53 -33.48 -22.46
C ILE A 309 -4.28 -34.36 -22.61
N GLU A 310 -4.46 -35.62 -22.99
CA GLU A 310 -3.40 -36.64 -22.99
C GLU A 310 -2.14 -36.27 -23.79
N ASN A 311 -2.27 -35.48 -24.86
CA ASN A 311 -1.12 -35.04 -25.65
C ASN A 311 -0.47 -33.73 -25.15
N HIS A 312 -0.93 -33.18 -24.02
CA HIS A 312 -0.40 -31.98 -23.37
C HIS A 312 -0.39 -30.72 -24.24
N THR A 313 -1.33 -30.61 -25.19
CA THR A 313 -1.42 -29.44 -26.10
C THR A 313 -2.47 -28.42 -25.71
N LYS A 314 -3.43 -28.78 -24.83
CA LYS A 314 -4.49 -27.89 -24.35
C LYS A 314 -5.16 -28.40 -23.08
N LEU A 315 -6.02 -27.56 -22.51
CA LEU A 315 -6.90 -27.93 -21.41
C LEU A 315 -8.31 -28.28 -21.93
N SER A 316 -8.84 -29.42 -21.51
CA SER A 316 -10.26 -29.78 -21.60
C SER A 316 -11.05 -29.07 -20.49
N LEU A 317 -12.02 -28.25 -20.87
CA LEU A 317 -12.83 -27.44 -19.96
C LEU A 317 -14.04 -28.24 -19.45
N LEU A 318 -14.25 -28.22 -18.13
CA LEU A 318 -15.32 -28.98 -17.47
C LEU A 318 -16.41 -28.02 -17.01
N SER A 319 -17.46 -27.85 -17.82
CA SER A 319 -18.54 -26.87 -17.57
C SER A 319 -19.27 -27.09 -16.24
N GLU A 320 -19.53 -28.35 -15.86
CA GLU A 320 -20.14 -28.67 -14.57
C GLU A 320 -19.21 -28.30 -13.40
N GLY A 321 -17.92 -28.60 -13.55
CA GLY A 321 -16.88 -28.23 -12.61
C GLY A 321 -16.73 -26.73 -12.43
N LEU A 322 -16.76 -25.98 -13.54
CA LEU A 322 -16.76 -24.52 -13.56
C LEU A 322 -17.93 -23.95 -12.76
N LYS A 323 -19.15 -24.42 -13.03
CA LYS A 323 -20.35 -23.96 -12.33
C LYS A 323 -20.25 -24.23 -10.83
N LYS A 324 -19.88 -25.45 -10.42
CA LYS A 324 -19.69 -25.82 -9.01
C LYS A 324 -18.57 -25.00 -8.35
N GLY A 325 -17.47 -24.78 -9.06
CA GLY A 325 -16.31 -24.01 -8.58
C GLY A 325 -16.66 -22.55 -8.32
N ILE A 326 -17.35 -21.89 -9.25
CA ILE A 326 -17.83 -20.51 -9.08
C ILE A 326 -18.79 -20.42 -7.88
N GLN A 327 -19.80 -21.30 -7.81
CA GLN A 327 -20.74 -21.34 -6.69
C GLN A 327 -20.03 -21.51 -5.35
N TYR A 328 -19.05 -22.40 -5.29
CA TYR A 328 -18.27 -22.65 -4.08
C TYR A 328 -17.43 -21.42 -3.68
N ILE A 329 -16.60 -20.88 -4.58
CA ILE A 329 -15.77 -19.71 -4.29
C ILE A 329 -16.64 -18.55 -3.80
N ASP A 330 -17.73 -18.27 -4.49
CA ASP A 330 -18.64 -17.19 -4.11
C ASP A 330 -19.23 -17.36 -2.71
N SER A 331 -19.69 -18.57 -2.36
CA SER A 331 -20.23 -18.86 -1.02
C SER A 331 -19.19 -18.70 0.09
N GLN A 332 -17.92 -19.07 -0.19
CA GLN A 332 -16.84 -18.93 0.78
C GLN A 332 -16.49 -17.45 0.98
N LEU A 333 -16.41 -16.68 -0.11
CA LEU A 333 -16.16 -15.24 -0.02
C LEU A 333 -17.27 -14.51 0.72
N GLU A 334 -18.53 -14.88 0.50
CA GLU A 334 -19.69 -14.35 1.26
C GLU A 334 -19.58 -14.66 2.76
N SER A 335 -19.01 -15.81 3.09
CA SER A 335 -18.70 -16.22 4.46
C SER A 335 -17.36 -15.66 4.97
N LYS A 336 -16.72 -14.74 4.24
CA LYS A 336 -15.41 -14.13 4.54
C LYS A 336 -14.25 -15.11 4.64
N HIS A 337 -14.33 -16.24 3.93
CA HIS A 337 -13.28 -17.25 3.89
C HIS A 337 -12.49 -17.16 2.57
N PRO A 338 -11.14 -17.09 2.63
CA PRO A 338 -10.32 -17.24 1.44
C PRO A 338 -10.41 -18.68 0.89
N VAL A 339 -10.06 -18.85 -0.39
CA VAL A 339 -10.15 -20.16 -1.07
C VAL A 339 -8.84 -20.47 -1.79
N LEU A 340 -8.31 -21.66 -1.56
CA LEU A 340 -7.14 -22.15 -2.30
C LEU A 340 -7.58 -22.71 -3.65
N ILE A 341 -6.90 -22.29 -4.72
CA ILE A 341 -7.16 -22.79 -6.07
C ILE A 341 -5.86 -23.25 -6.72
N GLY A 342 -5.97 -24.30 -7.53
CA GLY A 342 -4.92 -24.74 -8.44
C GLY A 342 -5.11 -24.08 -9.80
N VAL A 343 -4.02 -23.53 -10.32
CA VAL A 343 -3.96 -22.94 -11.66
C VAL A 343 -2.99 -23.73 -12.52
N ASN A 344 -3.19 -23.65 -13.84
CA ASN A 344 -2.24 -24.07 -14.84
C ASN A 344 -1.72 -22.82 -15.56
N HIS A 345 -0.40 -22.73 -15.75
CA HIS A 345 0.24 -21.66 -16.51
C HIS A 345 1.28 -22.15 -17.51
N ASP A 346 1.61 -23.43 -17.48
CA ASP A 346 2.43 -24.14 -18.45
C ASP A 346 1.80 -25.50 -18.78
N LEU A 347 1.73 -25.82 -20.08
CA LEU A 347 1.36 -27.16 -20.55
C LEU A 347 2.57 -28.11 -20.41
N ASN A 348 2.31 -29.42 -20.39
CA ASN A 348 3.30 -30.49 -20.18
C ASN A 348 3.86 -30.52 -18.75
N TYR A 349 3.00 -30.38 -17.74
CA TYR A 349 3.42 -30.45 -16.34
C TYR A 349 3.80 -31.89 -15.97
N ARG A 350 5.10 -32.13 -15.75
CA ARG A 350 5.68 -33.45 -15.42
C ARG A 350 5.77 -33.72 -13.91
N GLY A 351 5.07 -32.97 -13.07
CA GLY A 351 5.15 -33.15 -11.62
C GLY A 351 4.26 -34.29 -11.13
N GLU A 352 4.88 -35.36 -10.62
CA GLU A 352 4.21 -36.55 -10.05
C GLU A 352 3.35 -36.30 -8.79
N LYS A 353 3.13 -35.04 -8.38
CA LYS A 353 2.68 -34.73 -7.00
C LYS A 353 1.23 -34.25 -6.87
N ASN A 354 0.58 -33.77 -7.93
CA ASN A 354 -0.81 -33.32 -7.88
C ASN A 354 -1.73 -34.35 -8.54
N ILE A 355 -2.75 -34.80 -7.80
CA ILE A 355 -3.71 -35.84 -8.22
C ILE A 355 -4.44 -35.50 -9.52
N ASP A 356 -4.59 -34.20 -9.84
CA ASP A 356 -5.28 -33.76 -11.05
C ASP A 356 -4.39 -33.69 -12.29
N HIS A 357 -3.08 -33.88 -12.14
CA HIS A 357 -2.08 -33.80 -13.21
C HIS A 357 -2.18 -32.52 -14.09
N THR A 358 -2.82 -31.46 -13.58
CA THR A 358 -3.15 -30.26 -14.37
C THR A 358 -2.70 -28.99 -13.64
N SER A 359 -2.89 -28.92 -12.33
CA SER A 359 -2.45 -27.76 -11.54
C SER A 359 -0.93 -27.76 -11.37
N ASP A 360 -0.25 -26.75 -11.89
CA ASP A 360 1.21 -26.56 -11.78
C ASP A 360 1.60 -25.53 -10.70
N HIS A 361 0.63 -24.71 -10.29
CA HIS A 361 0.81 -23.67 -9.29
C HIS A 361 -0.46 -23.50 -8.44
N PHE A 362 -0.30 -22.93 -7.23
CA PHE A 362 -1.41 -22.68 -6.31
C PHE A 362 -1.41 -21.23 -5.86
N VAL A 363 -2.61 -20.64 -5.83
CA VAL A 363 -2.85 -19.28 -5.36
C VAL A 363 -4.04 -19.25 -4.41
N VAL A 364 -4.26 -18.13 -3.73
CA VAL A 364 -5.37 -17.96 -2.79
C VAL A 364 -6.30 -16.87 -3.27
N VAL A 365 -7.54 -17.21 -3.57
CA VAL A 365 -8.62 -16.24 -3.84
C VAL A 365 -9.01 -15.56 -2.53
N VAL A 366 -8.96 -14.23 -2.55
CA VAL A 366 -9.21 -13.36 -1.39
C VAL A 366 -10.27 -12.30 -1.67
N GLY A 367 -10.96 -12.38 -2.80
CA GLY A 367 -12.03 -11.45 -3.11
C GLY A 367 -12.67 -11.69 -4.47
N ARG A 368 -13.74 -10.94 -4.72
CA ARG A 368 -14.42 -10.85 -6.02
C ARG A 368 -14.81 -9.40 -6.31
N SER A 369 -14.73 -9.00 -7.55
CA SER A 369 -15.10 -7.67 -8.02
C SER A 369 -15.45 -7.73 -9.51
N CYS A 370 -15.71 -6.59 -10.12
CA CYS A 370 -15.81 -6.49 -11.57
C CYS A 370 -15.28 -5.17 -12.08
N ASP A 371 -14.97 -5.14 -13.36
CA ASP A 371 -14.67 -3.93 -14.11
C ASP A 371 -15.30 -4.03 -15.51
N THR A 372 -14.87 -3.17 -16.44
CA THR A 372 -15.41 -3.12 -17.80
C THR A 372 -15.17 -4.40 -18.60
N LYS A 373 -14.23 -5.27 -18.20
CA LYS A 373 -13.95 -6.55 -18.87
C LYS A 373 -14.84 -7.69 -18.34
N GLY A 374 -15.46 -7.51 -17.17
CA GLY A 374 -16.33 -8.51 -16.56
C GLY A 374 -16.05 -8.73 -15.08
N ALA A 375 -16.68 -9.76 -14.52
CA ALA A 375 -16.46 -10.20 -13.15
C ALA A 375 -15.13 -10.95 -13.03
N TYR A 376 -14.45 -10.79 -11.89
CA TYR A 376 -13.19 -11.46 -11.60
C TYR A 376 -13.02 -11.75 -10.11
N TYR A 377 -12.19 -12.75 -9.82
CA TYR A 377 -11.65 -13.00 -8.49
C TYR A 377 -10.33 -12.26 -8.29
N ILE A 378 -10.12 -11.76 -7.08
CA ILE A 378 -8.87 -11.17 -6.61
C ILE A 378 -8.07 -12.28 -5.93
N PHE A 379 -6.78 -12.44 -6.26
CA PHE A 379 -5.96 -13.50 -5.67
C PHE A 379 -4.62 -13.00 -5.12
N TYR A 380 -4.10 -13.75 -4.17
CA TYR A 380 -2.74 -13.66 -3.68
C TYR A 380 -1.82 -14.56 -4.49
N GLU A 381 -0.82 -13.95 -5.11
CA GLU A 381 0.30 -14.63 -5.73
C GLU A 381 1.32 -14.99 -4.67
N VAL A 382 1.52 -16.29 -4.41
CA VAL A 382 2.47 -16.78 -3.40
C VAL A 382 3.85 -17.09 -4.01
N GLY A 383 3.93 -17.23 -5.33
CA GLY A 383 5.12 -17.55 -6.13
C GLY A 383 6.10 -16.39 -6.33
N THR A 384 6.03 -15.37 -5.49
CA THR A 384 6.91 -14.21 -5.53
C THR A 384 7.42 -13.85 -4.14
N SER A 385 8.65 -13.35 -4.05
CA SER A 385 9.21 -12.77 -2.81
C SER A 385 8.72 -11.33 -2.58
N HIS A 386 8.12 -10.70 -3.58
CA HIS A 386 7.75 -9.29 -3.57
C HIS A 386 6.29 -9.10 -3.17
N ARG A 387 6.05 -8.63 -1.94
CA ARG A 387 4.68 -8.44 -1.41
C ARG A 387 3.81 -7.57 -2.31
N ASN A 388 4.34 -6.49 -2.89
CA ASN A 388 3.59 -5.60 -3.78
C ASN A 388 3.09 -6.31 -5.05
N LEU A 389 3.84 -7.30 -5.55
CA LEU A 389 3.41 -8.13 -6.68
C LEU A 389 2.48 -9.25 -6.20
N GLY A 390 2.76 -9.82 -5.03
CA GLY A 390 1.95 -10.85 -4.37
C GLY A 390 0.52 -10.43 -4.07
N THR A 391 0.32 -9.16 -3.70
CA THR A 391 -0.97 -8.60 -3.29
C THR A 391 -1.52 -7.55 -4.27
N SER A 392 -1.02 -7.52 -5.50
CA SER A 392 -1.35 -6.49 -6.50
C SER A 392 -2.84 -6.45 -6.81
N ASP A 393 -3.37 -5.25 -7.09
CA ASP A 393 -4.74 -5.09 -7.63
C ASP A 393 -4.87 -5.66 -9.05
N GLU A 394 -3.76 -5.91 -9.73
CA GLU A 394 -3.73 -6.55 -11.06
C GLU A 394 -3.77 -8.08 -11.02
N ASN A 395 -3.71 -8.70 -9.83
CA ASN A 395 -3.90 -10.14 -9.66
C ASN A 395 -5.39 -10.49 -9.77
N LYS A 396 -5.87 -10.56 -11.01
CA LYS A 396 -7.28 -10.77 -11.35
C LYS A 396 -7.46 -12.04 -12.16
N LEU A 397 -8.44 -12.85 -11.79
CA LEU A 397 -8.90 -14.03 -12.52
C LEU A 397 -10.34 -13.79 -13.01
N TYR A 398 -10.51 -13.45 -14.28
CA TYR A 398 -11.79 -13.18 -14.89
C TYR A 398 -12.63 -14.45 -15.05
N ILE A 399 -13.91 -14.30 -14.75
CA ILE A 399 -14.92 -15.36 -14.89
C ILE A 399 -15.49 -15.24 -16.30
N LEU A 400 -15.08 -16.15 -17.18
CA LEU A 400 -15.55 -16.23 -18.56
C LEU A 400 -16.64 -17.30 -18.69
N THR A 401 -17.22 -17.43 -19.88
CA THR A 401 -18.33 -18.35 -20.14
C THR A 401 -17.95 -19.81 -19.88
N ASP A 402 -16.72 -20.21 -20.21
CA ASP A 402 -16.25 -21.60 -20.24
C ASP A 402 -15.04 -21.86 -19.32
N LYS A 403 -14.44 -20.81 -18.75
CA LYS A 403 -13.26 -20.92 -17.88
C LYS A 403 -13.13 -19.74 -16.91
N ILE A 404 -12.19 -19.88 -15.97
CA ILE A 404 -11.69 -18.76 -15.17
C ILE A 404 -10.22 -18.60 -15.53
N GLU A 405 -9.82 -17.40 -15.95
CA GLU A 405 -8.43 -17.13 -16.32
C GLU A 405 -7.98 -15.71 -16.02
N GLY A 406 -6.67 -15.50 -15.95
CA GLY A 406 -6.14 -14.16 -15.74
C GLY A 406 -4.63 -14.12 -15.66
N LYS A 407 -4.09 -13.00 -15.20
CA LYS A 407 -2.65 -12.79 -15.12
C LYS A 407 -2.25 -12.38 -13.70
N THR A 408 -1.00 -12.68 -13.37
CA THR A 408 -0.35 -12.22 -12.15
C THR A 408 0.50 -10.99 -12.46
N ALA A 409 0.56 -10.05 -11.52
CA ALA A 409 1.42 -8.88 -11.60
C ALA A 409 2.91 -9.24 -11.53
N TYR A 410 3.24 -10.42 -10.97
CA TYR A 410 4.62 -10.86 -10.85
C TYR A 410 5.21 -11.29 -12.19
N ASN A 411 4.44 -12.04 -12.99
CA ASN A 411 4.86 -12.50 -14.31
C ASN A 411 3.71 -12.35 -15.32
N SER A 412 3.60 -11.17 -15.91
CA SER A 412 2.54 -10.83 -16.87
C SER A 412 2.62 -11.59 -18.20
N SER A 413 3.71 -12.33 -18.45
CA SER A 413 3.84 -13.22 -19.61
C SER A 413 3.04 -14.51 -19.44
N LYS A 414 2.79 -14.94 -18.19
CA LYS A 414 2.03 -16.14 -17.88
C LYS A 414 0.55 -15.81 -17.75
N THR A 415 -0.29 -16.66 -18.34
CA THR A 415 -1.73 -16.65 -18.13
C THR A 415 -2.08 -17.83 -17.25
N TYR A 416 -2.80 -17.57 -16.17
CA TYR A 416 -3.27 -18.58 -15.24
C TYR A 416 -4.67 -18.98 -15.63
N GLN A 417 -4.88 -20.26 -15.91
CA GLN A 417 -6.20 -20.84 -16.04
C GLN A 417 -6.51 -21.68 -14.81
N VAL A 418 -7.65 -21.47 -14.18
CA VAL A 418 -8.02 -22.23 -12.98
C VAL A 418 -8.35 -23.67 -13.37
N ALA A 419 -7.53 -24.60 -12.89
CA ALA A 419 -7.71 -26.02 -13.11
C ALA A 419 -8.58 -26.64 -12.02
N GLN A 420 -8.46 -26.16 -10.78
CA GLN A 420 -9.09 -26.81 -9.63
C GLN A 420 -9.40 -25.84 -8.49
N VAL A 421 -10.49 -26.10 -7.75
CA VAL A 421 -10.84 -25.40 -6.51
C VAL A 421 -10.73 -26.37 -5.34
N ARG A 422 -9.96 -26.00 -4.31
CA ARG A 422 -9.72 -26.84 -3.13
C ARG A 422 -10.61 -26.39 -1.97
N LEU A 423 -11.35 -27.33 -1.40
CA LEU A 423 -12.38 -27.02 -0.40
C LEU A 423 -11.76 -26.70 0.97
N ASN A 424 -12.38 -25.74 1.65
CA ASN A 424 -12.19 -25.45 3.07
C ASN A 424 -12.88 -26.52 3.95
N LYS A 425 -12.33 -26.75 5.14
CA LYS A 425 -12.77 -27.73 6.12
C LYS A 425 -12.88 -27.12 7.51
#